data_AF-A0A4Y7XBN6-F1
#
_entry.id   AF-A0A4Y7XBN6-F1
#
_cell.length_a   1.000
_cell.length_b   1.000
_cell.length_c   1.000
_cell.angle_alpha   90.00
_cell.angle_beta   90.00
_cell.angle_gamma   90.00
#
_symmetry.space_group_name_H-M   'P 1'
#
loop_
_entity.id
_entity.type
_entity.pdbx_description
1 polymer ?
#
loop_
_entity_poly.entity_id
_entity_poly.type
_entity_poly.pdbx_seq_one_letter_code
_entity_poly.pdbx_strand_id
1 'polypeptide(L)'
;MLLLIESKEEIAKAQRNLEIAIRRDFKKKIVKNIGYPGGTMTDAQVQTDGTYWFWSEDCNEKGMINPRRLNWFGLLRDSPSLDITVEINTVYEGRNDRIAGFFARDSNTGSIYLMHSGRVGGGTKGVCKEAFLACSGERLFEVMDSSGRLKEGTLVIPIKGTKATRPAIRYIDAIVDFKQAVRNGVLTTTDFQKKKKQYNDFFAEARGRRLGQRSGEIDYLSRHGEVVDALYLWRNTNRLPKSGRLVKDRFIDLGVAIGEELIEVYEVKTSAARTNIYTAIGQLMIHGVSENCRKFLVLPNDETIASDLNQALKQLNIDILKFKLDEESASII
;
A
#
# COMPACT_ATOMS: atom_id res chain seq x y z
N MET A 1 -7.94 5.14 15.16
CA MET A 1 -8.95 5.34 14.10
C MET A 1 -8.38 6.41 13.19
N LEU A 2 -8.59 6.34 11.87
CA LEU A 2 -8.10 7.41 11.00
C LEU A 2 -9.14 8.53 10.92
N LEU A 3 -8.67 9.76 11.15
CA LEU A 3 -9.44 10.98 11.07
C LEU A 3 -8.97 11.81 9.88
N LEU A 4 -9.91 12.30 9.08
CA LEU A 4 -9.62 13.19 7.96
C LEU A 4 -9.08 14.52 8.50
N ILE A 5 -7.99 15.02 7.92
CA ILE A 5 -7.53 16.38 8.22
C ILE A 5 -8.27 17.35 7.31
N GLU A 6 -9.06 18.24 7.91
CA GLU A 6 -9.95 19.17 7.18
C GLU A 6 -9.57 20.65 7.34
N SER A 7 -8.84 21.02 8.41
CA SER A 7 -8.39 22.40 8.61
C SER A 7 -7.37 22.80 7.54
N LYS A 8 -7.53 24.01 7.02
CA LYS A 8 -6.59 24.61 6.06
C LYS A 8 -5.17 24.68 6.60
N GLU A 9 -5.03 25.09 7.85
CA GLU A 9 -3.76 25.23 8.55
C GLU A 9 -3.07 23.88 8.73
N GLU A 10 -3.84 22.86 9.14
CA GLU A 10 -3.32 21.51 9.32
C GLU A 10 -2.92 20.86 7.99
N ILE A 11 -3.75 21.02 6.94
CA ILE A 11 -3.42 20.54 5.59
C ILE A 11 -2.16 21.22 5.06
N ALA A 12 -2.02 22.54 5.22
CA ALA A 12 -0.83 23.27 4.81
C ALA A 12 0.41 22.82 5.59
N LYS A 13 0.28 22.53 6.89
CA LYS A 13 1.36 21.96 7.71
C LYS A 13 1.71 20.54 7.26
N ALA A 14 0.70 19.72 6.96
CA ALA A 14 0.88 18.35 6.49
C ALA A 14 1.61 18.30 5.15
N GLN A 15 1.21 19.17 4.20
CA GLN A 15 1.90 19.33 2.93
C GLN A 15 3.36 19.74 3.09
N ARG A 16 3.65 20.74 3.93
CA ARG A 16 5.04 21.17 4.15
C ARG A 16 5.91 20.03 4.68
N ASN A 17 5.38 19.24 5.61
CA ASN A 17 6.10 18.07 6.14
C ASN A 17 6.29 16.98 5.07
N LEU A 18 5.28 16.74 4.22
CA LEU A 18 5.39 15.83 3.07
C LEU A 18 6.55 16.25 2.16
N GLU A 19 6.61 17.53 1.78
CA GLU A 19 7.68 18.04 0.91
C GLU A 19 9.05 17.97 1.58
N ILE A 20 9.14 18.21 2.89
CA ILE A 20 10.38 18.04 3.67
C ILE A 20 10.82 16.57 3.66
N ALA A 21 9.90 15.64 3.91
CA ALA A 21 10.18 14.21 3.92
C ALA A 21 10.68 13.74 2.54
N ILE A 22 10.04 14.20 1.45
CA ILE A 22 10.46 13.88 0.09
C ILE A 22 11.83 14.50 -0.22
N ARG A 23 12.06 15.78 0.05
CA ARG A 23 13.36 16.44 -0.23
C ARG A 23 14.53 15.80 0.52
N ARG A 24 14.27 15.26 1.71
CA ARG A 24 15.29 14.52 2.47
C ARG A 24 15.75 13.26 1.74
N ASP A 25 14.80 12.51 1.18
CA ASP A 25 15.05 11.21 0.58
C ASP A 25 15.39 11.33 -0.93
N PHE A 26 14.76 12.27 -1.64
CA PHE A 26 14.93 12.59 -3.06
C PHE A 26 15.87 13.80 -3.22
N LYS A 27 17.16 13.58 -2.95
CA LYS A 27 18.14 14.66 -2.75
C LYS A 27 18.50 15.46 -4.01
N LYS A 28 18.26 14.91 -5.21
CA LYS A 28 18.64 15.56 -6.46
C LYS A 28 17.49 16.41 -6.98
N LYS A 29 17.84 17.52 -7.62
CA LYS A 29 16.90 18.35 -8.38
C LYS A 29 17.32 18.33 -9.83
N ILE A 30 16.37 18.09 -10.72
CA ILE A 30 16.58 18.17 -12.17
C ILE A 30 15.46 18.98 -12.81
N VAL A 31 15.73 19.54 -13.98
CA VAL A 31 14.73 20.25 -14.78
C VAL A 31 14.26 19.32 -15.89
N LYS A 32 12.95 19.10 -15.97
CA LYS A 32 12.31 18.24 -16.98
C LYS A 32 10.95 18.80 -17.35
N ASN A 33 10.48 18.45 -18.54
CA ASN A 33 9.07 18.66 -18.89
C ASN A 33 8.22 17.54 -18.28
N ILE A 34 6.98 17.81 -17.89
CA ILE A 34 6.04 16.80 -17.37
C ILE A 34 4.77 16.81 -18.23
N GLY A 35 4.48 15.69 -18.89
CA GLY A 35 3.27 15.53 -19.69
C GLY A 35 2.05 15.20 -18.84
N TYR A 36 0.91 15.82 -19.14
CA TYR A 36 -0.38 15.50 -18.53
C TYR A 36 -1.53 15.60 -19.56
N PRO A 37 -2.71 15.02 -19.29
CA PRO A 37 -3.84 15.13 -20.22
C PRO A 37 -4.21 16.59 -20.47
N GLY A 38 -4.02 17.06 -21.70
CA GLY A 38 -4.35 18.42 -22.12
C GLY A 38 -3.20 19.43 -22.03
N GLY A 39 -1.98 19.03 -21.70
CA GLY A 39 -0.85 19.95 -21.68
C GLY A 39 0.50 19.36 -21.30
N THR A 40 1.47 20.25 -21.12
CA THR A 40 2.81 19.91 -20.64
C THR A 40 3.25 21.01 -19.69
N MET A 41 3.75 20.63 -18.52
CA MET A 41 4.45 21.54 -17.65
C MET A 41 5.89 21.61 -18.13
N THR A 42 6.32 22.78 -18.60
CA THR A 42 7.68 23.00 -19.11
C THR A 42 8.62 23.40 -17.98
N ASP A 43 9.88 22.96 -18.07
CA ASP A 43 10.96 23.36 -17.15
C ASP A 43 10.65 23.12 -15.66
N ALA A 44 9.90 22.05 -15.36
CA ALA A 44 9.55 21.68 -14.00
C ALA A 44 10.78 21.26 -13.19
N GLN A 45 10.99 21.89 -12.04
CA GLN A 45 12.04 21.49 -11.09
C GLN A 45 11.59 20.28 -10.27
N VAL A 46 11.90 19.07 -10.73
CA VAL A 46 11.50 17.83 -10.06
C VAL A 46 12.53 17.40 -9.01
N GLN A 47 12.05 16.90 -7.87
CA GLN A 47 12.89 16.21 -6.88
C GLN A 47 13.03 14.75 -7.31
N THR A 48 14.23 14.16 -7.19
CA THR A 48 14.46 12.76 -7.55
C THR A 48 15.53 12.09 -6.69
N ASP A 49 15.41 10.79 -6.49
CA ASP A 49 16.48 9.93 -5.94
C ASP A 49 17.36 9.27 -7.04
N GLY A 50 17.01 9.50 -8.31
CA GLY A 50 17.65 8.87 -9.47
C GLY A 50 16.81 7.78 -10.15
N THR A 51 15.75 7.31 -9.50
CA THR A 51 14.83 6.28 -10.03
C THR A 51 13.39 6.76 -10.03
N TYR A 52 12.98 7.48 -9.00
CA TYR A 52 11.65 8.06 -8.83
C TYR A 52 11.74 9.58 -8.83
N TRP A 53 10.66 10.24 -9.22
CA TRP A 53 10.57 11.69 -9.16
C TRP A 53 9.27 12.13 -8.49
N PHE A 54 9.34 13.31 -7.89
CA PHE A 54 8.22 14.01 -7.29
C PHE A 54 8.22 15.48 -7.70
N TRP A 55 7.03 16.01 -7.93
CA TRP A 55 6.81 17.42 -8.19
C TRP A 55 5.49 17.88 -7.55
N SER A 56 5.49 19.09 -6.98
CA SER A 56 4.29 19.71 -6.42
C SER A 56 4.17 21.16 -6.81
N GLU A 57 2.93 21.61 -6.99
CA GLU A 57 2.58 23.01 -7.26
C GLU A 57 1.16 23.31 -6.81
N ASP A 58 0.89 24.58 -6.50
CA ASP A 58 -0.45 25.05 -6.19
C ASP A 58 -1.26 25.27 -7.48
N CYS A 59 -2.42 24.64 -7.57
CA CYS A 59 -3.37 24.78 -8.67
C CYS A 59 -4.65 25.41 -8.11
N ASN A 60 -4.62 26.73 -7.95
CA ASN A 60 -5.62 27.50 -7.20
C ASN A 60 -6.00 28.84 -7.86
N GLU A 61 -5.90 28.93 -9.18
CA GLU A 61 -6.26 30.14 -9.93
C GLU A 61 -7.72 30.54 -9.71
N LYS A 62 -7.98 31.85 -9.80
CA LYS A 62 -9.32 32.42 -9.57
C LYS A 62 -10.31 31.86 -10.59
N GLY A 63 -11.41 31.27 -10.11
CA GLY A 63 -12.45 30.66 -10.94
C GLY A 63 -12.22 29.18 -11.27
N MET A 64 -11.11 28.58 -10.79
CA MET A 64 -10.84 27.16 -10.99
C MET A 64 -11.85 26.27 -10.25
N ILE A 65 -12.39 25.30 -10.99
CA ILE A 65 -13.31 24.30 -10.44
C ILE A 65 -12.47 23.21 -9.74
N ASN A 66 -12.56 23.14 -8.41
CA ASN A 66 -11.76 22.29 -7.51
C ASN A 66 -10.28 22.71 -7.40
N PRO A 67 -9.98 23.84 -6.71
CA PRO A 67 -8.61 24.21 -6.38
C PRO A 67 -7.96 23.10 -5.55
N ARG A 68 -6.72 22.76 -5.90
CA ARG A 68 -5.98 21.65 -5.30
C ARG A 68 -4.49 21.91 -5.37
N ARG A 69 -3.75 21.25 -4.50
CA ARG A 69 -2.31 21.13 -4.65
C ARG A 69 -1.99 19.89 -5.47
N LEU A 70 -1.20 20.09 -6.52
CA LEU A 70 -0.68 19.02 -7.35
C LEU A 70 0.41 18.29 -6.57
N ASN A 71 0.34 16.96 -6.53
CA ASN A 71 1.38 16.10 -6.00
C ASN A 71 1.56 14.96 -6.99
N TRP A 72 2.52 15.12 -7.89
CA TRP A 72 2.77 14.21 -8.99
C TRP A 72 3.98 13.36 -8.69
N PHE A 73 3.83 12.05 -8.90
CA PHE A 73 4.88 11.06 -8.71
C PHE A 73 5.05 10.25 -9.98
N GLY A 74 6.29 9.87 -10.26
CA GLY A 74 6.58 9.01 -11.40
C GLY A 74 7.93 8.32 -11.35
N LEU A 75 8.14 7.45 -12.34
CA LEU A 75 9.45 6.86 -12.60
C LEU A 75 10.29 7.84 -13.41
N LEU A 76 11.53 8.04 -12.99
CA LEU A 76 12.50 8.78 -13.76
C LEU A 76 12.91 7.92 -14.95
N ARG A 77 12.62 8.40 -16.15
CA ARG A 77 13.05 7.79 -17.40
C ARG A 77 14.00 8.73 -18.11
N ASP A 78 14.89 8.15 -18.90
CA ASP A 78 15.74 8.93 -19.80
C ASP A 78 14.92 9.40 -21.01
N SER A 79 14.07 10.40 -20.76
CA SER A 79 13.18 11.04 -21.72
C SER A 79 13.21 12.56 -21.47
N PRO A 80 13.06 13.40 -22.50
CA PRO A 80 12.92 14.84 -22.33
C PRO A 80 11.63 15.23 -21.57
N SER A 81 10.59 14.39 -21.64
CA SER A 81 9.33 14.57 -20.93
C SER A 81 9.04 13.39 -20.00
N LEU A 82 8.63 13.69 -18.78
CA LEU A 82 8.26 12.73 -17.75
C LEU A 82 6.76 12.43 -17.81
N ASP A 83 6.45 11.15 -17.66
CA ASP A 83 5.07 10.67 -17.51
C ASP A 83 4.67 10.60 -16.03
N ILE A 84 3.50 11.14 -15.70
CA ILE A 84 2.94 11.01 -14.35
C ILE A 84 2.48 9.56 -14.14
N THR A 85 3.11 8.85 -13.18
CA THR A 85 2.64 7.52 -12.77
C THR A 85 1.35 7.64 -11.97
N VAL A 86 1.33 8.55 -10.98
CA VAL A 86 0.18 8.77 -10.10
C VAL A 86 0.09 10.23 -9.65
N GLU A 87 -1.14 10.71 -9.55
CA GLU A 87 -1.49 12.01 -8.98
C GLU A 87 -2.13 11.83 -7.61
N ILE A 88 -1.49 12.33 -6.55
CA ILE A 88 -2.02 12.28 -5.18
C ILE A 88 -2.34 13.71 -4.72
N ASN A 89 -3.05 14.41 -5.60
CA ASN A 89 -3.41 15.81 -5.39
C ASN A 89 -4.25 15.97 -4.12
N THR A 90 -4.03 17.04 -3.36
CA THR A 90 -4.72 17.31 -2.10
C THR A 90 -5.54 18.59 -2.18
N VAL A 91 -6.61 18.67 -1.39
CA VAL A 91 -7.37 19.93 -1.22
C VAL A 91 -6.59 20.94 -0.38
N TYR A 92 -7.05 22.19 -0.35
CA TYR A 92 -6.57 23.18 0.60
C TYR A 92 -7.32 23.14 1.93
N GLU A 93 -8.59 22.75 1.93
CA GLU A 93 -9.46 22.74 3.11
C GLU A 93 -10.65 21.78 2.91
N GLY A 94 -11.19 21.31 4.02
CA GLY A 94 -12.39 20.48 4.08
C GLY A 94 -12.27 19.12 3.39
N ARG A 95 -13.42 18.50 3.17
CA ARG A 95 -13.55 17.25 2.42
C ARG A 95 -13.92 17.52 0.97
N ASN A 96 -13.16 16.92 0.04
CA ASN A 96 -13.54 16.82 -1.37
C ASN A 96 -13.37 15.37 -1.85
N ASP A 97 -14.46 14.75 -2.31
CA ASP A 97 -14.44 13.36 -2.78
C ASP A 97 -14.09 13.23 -4.27
N ARG A 98 -14.06 14.35 -5.02
CA ARG A 98 -13.56 14.36 -6.40
C ARG A 98 -12.04 14.25 -6.44
N ILE A 99 -11.35 14.80 -5.45
CA ILE A 99 -9.88 14.73 -5.35
C ILE A 99 -9.47 13.43 -4.63
N ALA A 100 -8.54 12.71 -5.25
CA ALA A 100 -8.17 11.36 -4.85
C ALA A 100 -7.20 11.30 -3.67
N GLY A 101 -6.34 12.29 -3.51
CA GLY A 101 -5.41 12.42 -2.38
C GLY A 101 -6.01 13.21 -1.21
N PHE A 102 -5.63 12.83 0.00
CA PHE A 102 -6.03 13.53 1.23
C PHE A 102 -5.09 13.18 2.38
N PHE A 103 -5.06 14.00 3.43
CA PHE A 103 -4.32 13.69 4.64
C PHE A 103 -5.23 13.08 5.70
N ALA A 104 -4.72 12.08 6.41
CA ALA A 104 -5.40 11.50 7.56
C ALA A 104 -4.45 11.40 8.75
N ARG A 105 -5.03 11.54 9.94
CA ARG A 105 -4.34 11.40 11.22
C ARG A 105 -4.82 10.15 11.92
N ASP A 106 -3.90 9.35 12.44
CA ASP A 106 -4.24 8.33 13.42
C ASP A 106 -4.56 8.98 14.76
N SER A 107 -5.80 8.78 15.24
CA SER A 107 -6.26 9.31 16.53
C SER A 107 -5.41 8.84 17.71
N ASN A 108 -4.75 7.68 17.60
CA ASN A 108 -4.03 7.08 18.72
C ASN A 108 -2.58 7.53 18.80
N THR A 109 -1.89 7.56 17.67
CA THR A 109 -0.47 7.90 17.60
C THR A 109 -0.24 9.37 17.27
N GLY A 110 -1.25 10.06 16.71
CA GLY A 110 -1.11 11.40 16.16
C GLY A 110 -0.32 11.45 14.85
N SER A 111 0.15 10.30 14.34
CA SER A 111 0.86 10.20 13.07
C SER A 111 -0.05 10.59 11.91
N ILE A 112 0.53 11.28 10.94
CA ILE A 112 -0.20 11.80 9.78
C ILE A 112 0.35 11.14 8.52
N TYR A 113 -0.57 10.82 7.61
CA TYR A 113 -0.29 10.11 6.36
C TYR A 113 -0.91 10.87 5.20
N LEU A 114 -0.21 10.93 4.09
CA LEU A 114 -0.85 11.15 2.79
C LEU A 114 -1.49 9.83 2.37
N MET A 115 -2.76 9.92 2.02
CA MET A 115 -3.58 8.80 1.57
C MET A 115 -4.05 9.03 0.15
N HIS A 116 -4.36 7.95 -0.54
CA HIS A 116 -4.93 7.98 -1.88
C HIS A 116 -6.14 7.06 -1.97
N SER A 117 -7.21 7.48 -2.65
CA SER A 117 -8.45 6.70 -2.75
C SER A 117 -8.34 5.36 -3.52
N GLY A 118 -7.16 5.04 -4.07
CA GLY A 118 -6.94 3.89 -4.95
C GLY A 118 -7.45 4.09 -6.38
N ARG A 119 -8.01 5.26 -6.69
CA ARG A 119 -8.47 5.60 -8.05
C ARG A 119 -7.27 5.76 -8.99
N VAL A 120 -7.07 4.78 -9.86
CA VAL A 120 -6.06 4.85 -10.94
C VAL A 120 -6.76 5.23 -12.24
N GLY A 121 -6.25 6.27 -12.92
CA GLY A 121 -6.73 6.74 -14.22
C GLY A 121 -5.80 6.41 -15.39
N GLY A 122 -6.13 6.88 -16.59
CA GLY A 122 -5.28 6.77 -17.78
C GLY A 122 -5.99 6.39 -19.09
N GLY A 123 -7.32 6.46 -19.16
CA GLY A 123 -8.12 6.23 -20.39
C GLY A 123 -8.09 4.81 -20.97
N THR A 124 -7.14 3.98 -20.52
CA THR A 124 -6.95 2.60 -20.98
C THR A 124 -8.06 1.72 -20.43
N LYS A 125 -8.78 1.04 -21.32
CA LYS A 125 -9.85 0.10 -20.95
C LYS A 125 -9.31 -0.94 -19.96
N GLY A 126 -9.99 -1.10 -18.82
CA GLY A 126 -9.60 -2.03 -17.75
C GLY A 126 -8.82 -1.40 -16.60
N VAL A 127 -8.33 -0.16 -16.74
CA VAL A 127 -7.74 0.60 -15.63
C VAL A 127 -8.86 1.21 -14.78
N CYS A 128 -9.16 0.61 -13.63
CA CYS A 128 -10.12 1.14 -12.66
C CYS A 128 -9.69 0.83 -11.21
N LYS A 129 -10.33 1.48 -10.23
CA LYS A 129 -10.02 1.32 -8.78
C LYS A 129 -10.07 -0.15 -8.37
N GLU A 130 -11.13 -0.87 -8.71
CA GLU A 130 -11.36 -2.26 -8.29
C GLU A 130 -10.31 -3.19 -8.90
N ALA A 131 -9.98 -2.98 -10.18
CA ALA A 131 -8.96 -3.77 -10.86
C ALA A 131 -7.56 -3.53 -10.27
N PHE A 132 -7.24 -2.27 -9.96
CA PHE A 132 -5.98 -1.93 -9.30
C PHE A 132 -5.89 -2.63 -7.94
N LEU A 133 -6.89 -2.44 -7.07
CA LEU A 133 -6.86 -2.97 -5.71
C LEU A 133 -6.86 -4.51 -5.68
N ALA A 134 -7.57 -5.17 -6.60
CA ALA A 134 -7.53 -6.62 -6.74
C ALA A 134 -6.17 -7.13 -7.26
N CYS A 135 -5.49 -6.35 -8.10
CA CYS A 135 -4.17 -6.70 -8.63
C CYS A 135 -3.05 -6.48 -7.61
N SER A 136 -3.07 -5.33 -6.94
CA SER A 136 -2.00 -4.88 -6.05
C SER A 136 -2.09 -5.50 -4.66
N GLY A 137 -3.31 -5.83 -4.20
CA GLY A 137 -3.57 -6.24 -2.82
C GLY A 137 -3.62 -5.06 -1.84
N GLU A 138 -3.61 -3.82 -2.36
CA GLU A 138 -3.62 -2.61 -1.54
C GLU A 138 -4.84 -2.55 -0.61
N ARG A 139 -4.58 -2.28 0.67
CA ARG A 139 -5.61 -2.21 1.70
C ARG A 139 -6.22 -0.81 1.75
N LEU A 140 -7.55 -0.76 1.72
CA LEU A 140 -8.30 0.47 2.03
C LEU A 140 -8.57 0.57 3.53
N PHE A 141 -8.32 1.74 4.08
CA PHE A 141 -8.69 2.12 5.43
C PHE A 141 -9.85 3.09 5.40
N GLU A 142 -10.76 2.91 6.35
CA GLU A 142 -11.83 3.86 6.62
C GLU A 142 -11.28 5.07 7.38
N VAL A 143 -11.56 6.26 6.86
CA VAL A 143 -11.16 7.55 7.39
C VAL A 143 -12.41 8.35 7.67
N MET A 144 -12.60 8.76 8.92
CA MET A 144 -13.79 9.48 9.36
C MET A 144 -13.57 10.98 9.26
N ASP A 145 -14.51 11.70 8.64
CA ASP A 145 -14.53 13.17 8.68
C ASP A 145 -15.19 13.71 9.96
N SER A 146 -15.08 15.01 10.20
CA SER A 146 -15.69 15.69 11.36
C SER A 146 -17.22 15.56 11.43
N SER A 147 -17.87 15.24 10.31
CA SER A 147 -19.32 14.99 10.22
C SER A 147 -19.68 13.52 10.45
N GLY A 148 -18.71 12.66 10.76
CA GLY A 148 -18.91 11.23 10.98
C GLY A 148 -19.04 10.41 9.68
N ARG A 149 -18.82 11.01 8.50
CA ARG A 149 -18.88 10.28 7.23
C ARG A 149 -17.55 9.61 6.95
N LEU A 150 -17.61 8.42 6.36
CA LEU A 150 -16.43 7.65 6.00
C LEU A 150 -15.92 8.01 4.59
N LYS A 151 -14.60 8.03 4.45
CA LYS A 151 -13.86 8.09 3.19
C LYS A 151 -12.82 6.97 3.21
N GLU A 152 -12.67 6.27 2.09
CA GLU A 152 -11.67 5.20 2.00
C GLU A 152 -10.37 5.69 1.34
N GLY A 153 -9.23 5.19 1.81
CA GLY A 153 -7.95 5.36 1.11
C GLY A 153 -6.92 4.32 1.50
N THR A 154 -5.95 4.09 0.61
CA THR A 154 -4.69 3.42 0.95
C THR A 154 -3.71 4.43 1.53
N LEU A 155 -2.85 3.96 2.43
CA LEU A 155 -1.75 4.73 3.00
C LEU A 155 -0.62 4.81 1.97
N VAL A 156 -0.23 6.02 1.58
CA VAL A 156 0.85 6.20 0.60
C VAL A 156 2.15 6.64 1.25
N ILE A 157 2.12 7.62 2.15
CA ILE A 157 3.35 8.11 2.79
C ILE A 157 3.07 8.67 4.18
N PRO A 158 3.79 8.22 5.23
CA PRO A 158 3.85 8.98 6.47
C PRO A 158 4.57 10.31 6.21
N ILE A 159 3.99 11.44 6.63
CA ILE A 159 4.59 12.76 6.32
C ILE A 159 5.78 13.12 7.23
N LYS A 160 6.18 12.22 8.13
CA LYS A 160 7.28 12.33 9.09
C LYS A 160 7.91 10.95 9.30
N GLY A 161 9.08 10.91 9.94
CA GLY A 161 9.82 9.68 10.20
C GLY A 161 10.93 9.44 9.18
N THR A 162 11.96 8.69 9.56
CA THR A 162 13.04 8.27 8.65
C THR A 162 12.46 7.39 7.54
N LYS A 163 12.91 7.57 6.29
CA LYS A 163 12.51 6.75 5.12
C LYS A 163 11.01 6.75 4.79
N ALA A 164 10.35 7.86 5.14
CA ALA A 164 8.96 8.16 4.80
C ALA A 164 8.60 7.91 3.32
N THR A 165 9.54 8.05 2.38
CA THR A 165 9.25 7.85 0.95
C THR A 165 9.18 6.39 0.51
N ARG A 166 9.61 5.41 1.32
CA ARG A 166 9.58 3.98 0.92
C ARG A 166 8.18 3.45 0.64
N PRO A 167 7.17 3.66 1.51
CA PRO A 167 5.80 3.29 1.18
C PRO A 167 5.29 3.98 -0.09
N ALA A 168 5.73 5.22 -0.36
CA ALA A 168 5.36 5.93 -1.59
C ALA A 168 5.95 5.24 -2.83
N ILE A 169 7.23 4.83 -2.76
CA ILE A 169 7.90 4.08 -3.82
C ILE A 169 7.16 2.76 -4.10
N ARG A 170 6.86 1.98 -3.05
CA ARG A 170 6.09 0.73 -3.20
C ARG A 170 4.72 0.96 -3.84
N TYR A 171 4.06 2.04 -3.45
CA TYR A 171 2.76 2.42 -4.02
C TYR A 171 2.87 2.81 -5.51
N ILE A 172 3.94 3.54 -5.88
CA ILE A 172 4.24 3.90 -7.27
C ILE A 172 4.52 2.63 -8.09
N ASP A 173 5.36 1.73 -7.58
CA ASP A 173 5.69 0.46 -8.25
C ASP A 173 4.44 -0.41 -8.44
N ALA A 174 3.57 -0.53 -7.42
CA ALA A 174 2.31 -1.24 -7.54
C ALA A 174 1.41 -0.70 -8.67
N ILE A 175 1.41 0.62 -8.90
CA ILE A 175 0.68 1.25 -10.01
C ILE A 175 1.37 0.98 -11.34
N VAL A 176 2.71 1.03 -11.40
CA VAL A 176 3.48 0.72 -12.61
C VAL A 176 3.22 -0.72 -13.03
N ASP A 177 3.37 -1.67 -12.13
CA ASP A 177 3.16 -3.10 -12.36
C ASP A 177 1.72 -3.37 -12.80
N PHE A 178 0.74 -2.74 -12.14
CA PHE A 178 -0.65 -2.83 -12.55
C PHE A 178 -0.87 -2.32 -13.98
N LYS A 179 -0.37 -1.12 -14.32
CA LYS A 179 -0.50 -0.54 -15.66
C LYS A 179 0.19 -1.41 -16.73
N GLN A 180 1.33 -2.02 -16.41
CA GLN A 180 2.01 -2.98 -17.29
C GLN A 180 1.19 -4.26 -17.47
N ALA A 181 0.66 -4.83 -16.38
CA ALA A 181 -0.22 -5.99 -16.42
C ALA A 181 -1.46 -5.74 -17.29
N VAL A 182 -2.05 -4.55 -17.23
CA VAL A 182 -3.14 -4.14 -18.12
C VAL A 182 -2.71 -4.16 -19.58
N ARG A 183 -1.56 -3.54 -19.91
CA ARG A 183 -1.03 -3.49 -21.29
C ARG A 183 -0.72 -4.87 -21.85
N ASN A 184 -0.25 -5.78 -20.99
CA ASN A 184 0.08 -7.16 -21.35
C ASN A 184 -1.16 -8.07 -21.43
N GLY A 185 -2.38 -7.54 -21.24
CA GLY A 185 -3.61 -8.32 -21.32
C GLY A 185 -3.89 -9.22 -20.11
N VAL A 186 -3.19 -9.05 -18.99
CA VAL A 186 -3.39 -9.89 -17.80
C VAL A 186 -4.82 -9.77 -17.25
N LEU A 187 -5.48 -8.63 -17.44
CA LEU A 187 -6.86 -8.43 -16.99
C LEU A 187 -7.89 -9.32 -17.69
N THR A 188 -7.58 -9.89 -18.86
CA THR A 188 -8.50 -10.80 -19.57
C THR A 188 -8.32 -12.27 -19.15
N THR A 189 -7.34 -12.56 -18.29
CA THR A 189 -7.12 -13.92 -17.79
C THR A 189 -8.20 -14.34 -16.80
N THR A 190 -8.54 -15.64 -16.81
CA THR A 190 -9.51 -16.23 -15.88
C THR A 190 -9.08 -16.04 -14.43
N ASP A 191 -7.79 -16.20 -14.14
CA ASP A 191 -7.19 -15.96 -12.81
C ASP A 191 -7.46 -14.55 -12.30
N PHE A 192 -7.28 -13.52 -13.15
CA PHE A 192 -7.55 -12.15 -12.75
C PHE A 192 -9.04 -11.89 -12.49
N GLN A 193 -9.93 -12.45 -13.33
CA GLN A 193 -11.38 -12.32 -13.12
C GLN A 193 -11.80 -12.99 -11.81
N LYS A 194 -11.19 -14.13 -11.44
CA LYS A 194 -11.40 -14.80 -10.16
C LYS A 194 -10.97 -13.90 -8.98
N LYS A 195 -9.76 -13.32 -9.03
CA LYS A 195 -9.28 -12.37 -8.01
C LYS A 195 -10.18 -11.15 -7.87
N LYS A 196 -10.59 -10.56 -8.99
CA LYS A 196 -11.51 -9.40 -9.00
C LYS A 196 -12.87 -9.76 -8.41
N LYS A 197 -13.40 -10.94 -8.71
CA LYS A 197 -14.64 -11.43 -8.11
C LYS A 197 -14.51 -11.62 -6.60
N GLN A 198 -13.47 -12.32 -6.14
CA GLN A 198 -13.18 -12.50 -4.71
C GLN A 198 -13.07 -11.16 -3.97
N TYR A 199 -12.40 -10.19 -4.58
CA TYR A 199 -12.31 -8.83 -4.06
C TYR A 199 -13.68 -8.16 -3.92
N ASN A 200 -14.52 -8.24 -4.96
CA ASN A 200 -15.86 -7.66 -4.95
C ASN A 200 -16.77 -8.32 -3.90
N ASP A 201 -16.72 -9.66 -3.81
CA ASP A 201 -17.53 -10.45 -2.87
C ASP A 201 -17.19 -10.05 -1.42
N PHE A 202 -15.90 -9.88 -1.09
CA PHE A 202 -15.48 -9.39 0.23
C PHE A 202 -16.07 -8.02 0.57
N PHE A 203 -16.03 -7.07 -0.37
CA PHE A 203 -16.56 -5.72 -0.12
C PHE A 203 -18.09 -5.68 -0.10
N ALA A 204 -18.76 -6.61 -0.78
CA ALA A 204 -20.20 -6.77 -0.64
C ALA A 204 -20.57 -7.20 0.79
N GLU A 205 -19.80 -8.13 1.37
CA GLU A 205 -19.97 -8.60 2.75
C GLU A 205 -19.62 -7.51 3.77
N ALA A 206 -18.55 -6.74 3.54
CA ALA A 206 -18.08 -5.70 4.46
C ALA A 206 -18.98 -4.46 4.57
N ARG A 207 -20.00 -4.29 3.69
CA ARG A 207 -20.97 -3.18 3.74
C ARG A 207 -22.06 -3.33 4.81
N GLY A 208 -22.10 -4.46 5.53
CA GLY A 208 -22.89 -4.61 6.75
C GLY A 208 -22.25 -3.86 7.93
N ARG A 209 -23.06 -3.14 8.73
CA ARG A 209 -22.65 -2.32 9.90
C ARG A 209 -21.38 -2.84 10.59
N ARG A 210 -20.29 -2.06 10.53
CA ARG A 210 -19.12 -2.25 11.40
C ARG A 210 -19.08 -1.19 12.49
N LEU A 211 -19.04 -1.66 13.74
CA LEU A 211 -18.58 -0.89 14.89
C LEU A 211 -17.06 -1.05 14.99
N GLY A 212 -16.38 0.05 15.30
CA GLY A 212 -14.95 0.30 15.07
C GLY A 212 -14.00 -0.85 15.43
N GLN A 213 -13.07 -1.13 14.51
CA GLN A 213 -11.90 -1.96 14.80
C GLN A 213 -10.72 -1.08 15.23
N ARG A 214 -10.07 -1.54 16.30
CA ARG A 214 -9.06 -0.85 17.11
C ARG A 214 -7.80 -0.46 16.33
N SER A 215 -7.26 0.67 16.74
CA SER A 215 -6.05 1.31 16.23
C SER A 215 -4.85 1.08 17.14
N GLY A 216 -3.75 0.64 16.54
CA GLY A 216 -2.40 0.68 17.09
C GLY A 216 -1.32 0.37 16.05
N GLU A 217 -1.69 0.23 14.77
CA GLU A 217 -0.94 -0.53 13.76
C GLU A 217 -0.42 0.31 12.59
N ILE A 218 -0.40 1.64 12.68
CA ILE A 218 -0.26 2.48 11.47
C ILE A 218 1.19 2.84 11.11
N ASP A 219 2.08 2.99 12.10
CA ASP A 219 3.54 2.99 11.83
C ASP A 219 4.01 1.60 11.35
N TYR A 220 3.32 0.56 11.85
CA TYR A 220 3.44 -0.85 11.47
C TYR A 220 3.02 -1.14 10.02
N LEU A 221 1.97 -0.50 9.50
CA LEU A 221 1.47 -0.70 8.12
C LEU A 221 2.40 -0.15 7.03
N SER A 222 3.17 0.89 7.37
CA SER A 222 4.20 1.46 6.50
C SER A 222 5.29 0.43 6.18
N ARG A 223 5.65 -0.39 7.18
CA ARG A 223 6.80 -1.32 7.10
C ARG A 223 6.44 -2.79 6.94
N HIS A 224 5.18 -3.18 7.19
CA HIS A 224 4.68 -4.53 6.92
C HIS A 224 4.94 -4.94 5.46
N GLY A 225 4.70 -4.02 4.52
CA GLY A 225 4.98 -4.26 3.11
C GLY A 225 6.45 -4.55 2.79
N GLU A 226 7.40 -3.95 3.51
CA GLU A 226 8.84 -4.26 3.35
C GLU A 226 9.12 -5.73 3.72
N VAL A 227 8.48 -6.22 4.78
CA VAL A 227 8.64 -7.61 5.23
C VAL A 227 8.01 -8.59 4.25
N VAL A 228 6.84 -8.28 3.71
CA VAL A 228 6.17 -9.11 2.68
C VAL A 228 7.02 -9.17 1.40
N ASP A 229 7.60 -8.05 0.96
CA ASP A 229 8.46 -8.01 -0.22
C ASP A 229 9.76 -8.80 0.02
N ALA A 230 10.36 -8.68 1.21
CA ALA A 230 11.52 -9.49 1.60
C ALA A 230 11.19 -11.00 1.66
N LEU A 231 10.01 -11.35 2.15
CA LEU A 231 9.50 -12.71 2.16
C LEU A 231 9.28 -13.27 0.76
N TYR A 232 8.69 -12.45 -0.13
CA TYR A 232 8.52 -12.80 -1.54
C TYR A 232 9.88 -13.11 -2.18
N LEU A 233 10.87 -12.22 -2.00
CA LEU A 233 12.21 -12.41 -2.55
C LEU A 233 12.88 -13.66 -1.99
N TRP A 234 12.86 -13.83 -0.66
CA TRP A 234 13.41 -15.01 0.02
C TRP A 234 12.75 -16.29 -0.47
N ARG A 235 11.42 -16.33 -0.64
CA ARG A 235 10.75 -17.54 -1.08
C ARG A 235 11.00 -17.83 -2.56
N ASN A 236 11.11 -16.80 -3.38
CA ASN A 236 11.37 -16.92 -4.82
C ASN A 236 12.80 -17.38 -5.13
N THR A 237 13.79 -17.04 -4.29
CA THR A 237 15.17 -17.54 -4.43
C THR A 237 15.31 -19.00 -3.97
N ASN A 238 14.43 -19.45 -3.09
CA ASN A 238 14.32 -20.86 -2.73
C ASN A 238 13.64 -21.67 -3.84
N ARG A 239 14.05 -22.91 -4.06
CA ARG A 239 13.46 -23.77 -5.10
C ARG A 239 11.96 -23.96 -4.83
N LEU A 240 11.13 -23.42 -5.73
CA LEU A 240 9.70 -23.68 -5.72
C LEU A 240 9.43 -25.12 -6.20
N PRO A 241 8.33 -25.74 -5.72
CA PRO A 241 7.85 -27.01 -6.26
C PRO A 241 7.65 -26.94 -7.78
N LYS A 242 7.69 -28.10 -8.47
CA LYS A 242 7.49 -28.15 -9.91
C LYS A 242 6.10 -27.59 -10.25
N SER A 243 6.04 -26.62 -11.16
CA SER A 243 4.82 -25.86 -11.51
C SER A 243 4.25 -24.99 -10.38
N GLY A 244 5.01 -24.79 -9.29
CA GLY A 244 4.65 -23.89 -8.21
C GLY A 244 4.83 -22.43 -8.61
N ARG A 245 3.91 -21.57 -8.17
CA ARG A 245 3.98 -20.11 -8.35
C ARG A 245 3.69 -19.40 -7.04
N LEU A 246 4.31 -18.24 -6.85
CA LEU A 246 3.95 -17.35 -5.75
C LEU A 246 2.60 -16.69 -6.06
N VAL A 247 1.74 -16.66 -5.05
CA VAL A 247 0.43 -16.00 -5.10
C VAL A 247 0.30 -15.06 -3.92
N LYS A 248 -0.39 -13.95 -4.16
CA LYS A 248 -0.85 -13.02 -3.14
C LYS A 248 -2.26 -12.57 -3.48
N ASP A 249 -3.05 -12.28 -2.46
CA ASP A 249 -4.32 -11.61 -2.57
C ASP A 249 -4.57 -10.75 -1.32
N ARG A 250 -5.81 -10.36 -1.07
CA ARG A 250 -6.15 -9.52 0.09
C ARG A 250 -6.14 -10.29 1.42
N PHE A 251 -6.31 -11.61 1.36
CA PHE A 251 -6.47 -12.48 2.52
C PHE A 251 -5.17 -13.17 2.92
N ILE A 252 -4.26 -13.33 1.97
CA ILE A 252 -3.00 -14.03 2.13
C ILE A 252 -1.87 -13.06 1.75
N ASP A 253 -0.99 -12.78 2.71
CA ASP A 253 0.19 -11.94 2.50
C ASP A 253 1.12 -12.55 1.42
N LEU A 254 1.38 -13.85 1.52
CA LEU A 254 2.08 -14.63 0.50
C LEU A 254 1.66 -16.10 0.55
N GLY A 255 1.63 -16.78 -0.59
CA GLY A 255 1.45 -18.22 -0.67
C GLY A 255 2.18 -18.84 -1.86
N VAL A 256 2.27 -20.16 -1.86
CA VAL A 256 2.72 -20.96 -3.01
C VAL A 256 1.57 -21.83 -3.47
N ALA A 257 1.25 -21.78 -4.75
CA ALA A 257 0.18 -22.57 -5.35
C ALA A 257 0.70 -23.46 -6.48
N ILE A 258 0.13 -24.66 -6.62
CA ILE A 258 0.27 -25.54 -7.79
C ILE A 258 -1.11 -25.65 -8.43
N GLY A 259 -1.27 -25.09 -9.64
CA GLY A 259 -2.59 -24.95 -10.24
C GLY A 259 -3.49 -24.02 -9.42
N GLU A 260 -4.61 -24.55 -8.94
CA GLU A 260 -5.52 -23.85 -8.02
C GLU A 260 -5.29 -24.18 -6.53
N GLU A 261 -4.46 -25.18 -6.23
CA GLU A 261 -4.26 -25.64 -4.87
C GLU A 261 -3.15 -24.83 -4.18
N LEU A 262 -3.48 -24.26 -3.01
CA LEU A 262 -2.53 -23.60 -2.14
C LEU A 262 -1.78 -24.64 -1.30
N ILE A 263 -0.47 -24.71 -1.46
CA ILE A 263 0.40 -25.68 -0.79
C ILE A 263 1.25 -25.06 0.32
N GLU A 264 1.43 -23.74 0.29
CA GLU A 264 2.05 -22.98 1.38
C GLU A 264 1.30 -21.66 1.57
N VAL A 265 1.10 -21.26 2.81
CA VAL A 265 0.51 -19.97 3.19
C VAL A 265 1.36 -19.30 4.25
N TYR A 266 1.60 -18.01 4.07
CA TYR A 266 2.41 -17.17 4.94
C TYR A 266 1.58 -16.01 5.45
N GLU A 267 1.65 -15.77 6.76
CA GLU A 267 1.04 -14.60 7.42
C GLU A 267 2.14 -13.83 8.16
N VAL A 268 2.28 -12.55 7.84
CA VAL A 268 3.30 -11.67 8.39
C VAL A 268 2.71 -10.83 9.52
N LYS A 269 3.27 -10.97 10.71
CA LYS A 269 3.01 -10.05 11.83
C LYS A 269 4.28 -9.34 12.24
N THR A 270 4.25 -8.02 12.34
CA THR A 270 5.43 -7.26 12.78
C THR A 270 5.59 -7.10 14.29
N SER A 271 4.79 -7.85 15.06
CA SER A 271 5.01 -8.08 16.50
C SER A 271 4.48 -9.46 16.90
N ALA A 272 5.16 -10.09 17.86
CA ALA A 272 4.80 -11.35 18.52
C ALA A 272 3.83 -11.15 19.71
N ALA A 273 3.18 -9.99 19.82
CA ALA A 273 2.11 -9.78 20.78
C ALA A 273 1.00 -10.84 20.63
N ARG A 274 0.43 -11.29 21.76
CA ARG A 274 -0.62 -12.33 21.81
C ARG A 274 -1.75 -12.10 20.80
N THR A 275 -2.27 -10.88 20.72
CA THR A 275 -3.37 -10.53 19.82
C THR A 275 -3.01 -10.72 18.35
N ASN A 276 -1.77 -10.41 17.97
CA ASN A 276 -1.28 -10.56 16.60
C ASN A 276 -1.15 -12.04 16.24
N ILE A 277 -0.61 -12.84 17.17
CA ILE A 277 -0.48 -14.30 17.00
C ILE A 277 -1.86 -14.95 16.89
N TYR A 278 -2.83 -14.60 17.74
CA TYR A 278 -4.18 -15.16 17.65
C TYR A 278 -4.86 -14.83 16.32
N THR A 279 -4.71 -13.58 15.86
CA THR A 279 -5.27 -13.16 14.57
C THR A 279 -4.60 -13.91 13.42
N ALA A 280 -3.27 -14.07 13.47
CA ALA A 280 -2.52 -14.78 12.45
C ALA A 280 -2.87 -16.27 12.37
N ILE A 281 -3.03 -16.93 13.53
CA ILE A 281 -3.51 -18.31 13.59
C ILE A 281 -4.87 -18.43 12.88
N GLY A 282 -5.81 -17.53 13.18
CA GLY A 282 -7.11 -17.50 12.50
C GLY A 282 -6.99 -17.41 10.99
N GLN A 283 -6.18 -16.48 10.48
CA GLN A 283 -5.96 -16.30 9.04
C GLN A 283 -5.32 -17.54 8.39
N LEU A 284 -4.27 -18.09 8.99
CA LEU A 284 -3.58 -19.28 8.48
C LEU A 284 -4.49 -20.51 8.45
N MET A 285 -5.36 -20.66 9.44
CA MET A 285 -6.30 -21.79 9.50
C MET A 285 -7.45 -21.65 8.50
N ILE A 286 -7.91 -20.43 8.23
CA ILE A 286 -8.99 -20.16 7.27
C ILE A 286 -8.49 -20.20 5.81
N HIS A 287 -7.24 -19.81 5.55
CA HIS A 287 -6.71 -19.70 4.20
C HIS A 287 -5.80 -20.88 3.81
N GLY A 288 -5.21 -21.58 4.77
CA GLY A 288 -4.45 -22.82 4.58
C GLY A 288 -5.29 -24.09 4.77
N VAL A 289 -6.47 -24.17 4.13
CA VAL A 289 -7.44 -25.25 4.38
C VAL A 289 -7.04 -26.59 3.74
N SER A 290 -6.27 -26.57 2.64
CA SER A 290 -5.82 -27.83 2.03
C SER A 290 -5.04 -28.65 3.06
N GLU A 291 -5.32 -29.96 3.13
CA GLU A 291 -4.69 -30.88 4.08
C GLU A 291 -3.15 -30.85 4.00
N ASN A 292 -2.61 -30.58 2.82
CA ASN A 292 -1.18 -30.52 2.56
C ASN A 292 -0.61 -29.10 2.58
N CYS A 293 -1.42 -28.08 2.92
CA CYS A 293 -0.96 -26.71 2.96
C CYS A 293 -0.11 -26.44 4.21
N ARG A 294 1.17 -26.15 4.00
CA ARG A 294 2.08 -25.74 5.07
C ARG A 294 1.79 -24.30 5.48
N LYS A 295 1.69 -24.05 6.77
CA LYS A 295 1.36 -22.75 7.34
C LYS A 295 2.60 -22.15 7.98
N PHE A 296 2.88 -20.90 7.64
CA PHE A 296 4.02 -20.17 8.15
C PHE A 296 3.58 -18.87 8.81
N LEU A 297 3.94 -18.69 10.07
CA LEU A 297 3.82 -17.43 10.78
C LEU A 297 5.17 -16.71 10.76
N VAL A 298 5.20 -15.53 10.16
CA VAL A 298 6.43 -14.72 9.98
C VAL A 298 6.46 -13.62 11.03
N LEU A 299 7.46 -13.62 11.92
CA LEU A 299 7.54 -12.77 13.12
C LEU A 299 8.89 -12.05 13.27
N PRO A 300 8.97 -10.94 14.03
CA PRO A 300 10.24 -10.30 14.31
C PRO A 300 11.18 -11.25 15.06
N ASN A 301 12.46 -11.21 14.71
CA ASN A 301 13.49 -12.02 15.34
C ASN A 301 13.79 -11.59 16.78
N ASP A 302 13.68 -10.31 17.07
CA ASP A 302 13.97 -9.69 18.36
C ASP A 302 12.82 -9.83 19.38
N GLU A 303 11.65 -10.32 18.95
CA GLU A 303 10.53 -10.58 19.85
C GLU A 303 10.41 -12.07 20.24
N THR A 304 10.29 -12.27 21.56
CA THR A 304 10.05 -13.58 22.17
C THR A 304 8.58 -13.94 22.11
N ILE A 305 8.30 -15.15 21.66
CA ILE A 305 6.94 -15.72 21.66
C ILE A 305 6.68 -16.37 23.01
N ALA A 306 5.51 -16.11 23.61
CA ALA A 306 5.11 -16.75 24.86
C ALA A 306 5.08 -18.28 24.71
N SER A 307 5.50 -19.01 25.75
CA SER A 307 5.71 -20.47 25.68
C SER A 307 4.44 -21.26 25.33
N ASP A 308 3.29 -20.85 25.86
CA ASP A 308 1.98 -21.41 25.56
C ASP A 308 1.59 -21.20 24.09
N LEU A 309 1.93 -20.05 23.50
CA LEU A 309 1.70 -19.78 22.08
C LEU A 309 2.62 -20.61 21.20
N ASN A 310 3.89 -20.77 21.56
CA ASN A 310 4.81 -21.66 20.84
C ASN A 310 4.29 -23.10 20.84
N GLN A 311 3.75 -23.57 21.96
CA GLN A 311 3.14 -24.89 22.04
C GLN A 311 1.91 -25.00 21.16
N ALA A 312 1.03 -23.99 21.17
CA ALA A 312 -0.16 -23.96 20.32
C ALA A 312 0.19 -23.95 18.82
N LEU A 313 1.15 -23.11 18.40
CA LEU A 313 1.62 -23.06 17.01
C LEU A 313 2.15 -24.42 16.55
N LYS A 314 2.95 -25.09 17.40
CA LYS A 314 3.45 -26.44 17.13
C LYS A 314 2.31 -27.46 17.00
N GLN A 315 1.32 -27.42 17.89
CA GLN A 315 0.15 -28.33 17.83
C GLN A 315 -0.70 -28.12 16.58
N LEU A 316 -0.74 -26.89 16.05
CA LEU A 316 -1.47 -26.52 14.84
C LEU A 316 -0.66 -26.75 13.56
N ASN A 317 0.56 -27.30 13.66
CA ASN A 317 1.50 -27.44 12.54
C ASN A 317 1.76 -26.11 11.80
N ILE A 318 1.92 -25.03 12.57
CA ILE A 318 2.30 -23.72 12.04
C ILE A 318 3.80 -23.53 12.27
N ASP A 319 4.55 -23.51 11.18
CA ASP A 319 5.98 -23.23 11.18
C ASP A 319 6.21 -21.73 11.45
N ILE A 320 7.31 -21.40 12.12
CA ILE A 320 7.70 -20.02 12.39
C ILE A 320 8.87 -19.65 11.50
N LEU A 321 8.73 -18.54 10.77
CA LEU A 321 9.85 -17.84 10.13
C LEU A 321 10.12 -16.54 10.87
N LYS A 322 11.38 -16.15 10.91
CA LYS A 322 11.78 -14.91 11.56
C LYS A 322 12.27 -13.91 10.53
N PHE A 323 12.12 -12.63 10.84
CA PHE A 323 12.67 -11.56 10.04
C PHE A 323 13.41 -10.54 10.92
N LYS A 324 14.40 -9.89 10.32
CA LYS A 324 15.00 -8.67 10.86
C LYS A 324 14.46 -7.48 10.08
N LEU A 325 14.11 -6.43 10.82
CA LEU A 325 13.65 -5.17 10.26
C LEU A 325 14.47 -4.06 10.90
N ASP A 326 15.54 -3.66 10.22
CA ASP A 326 16.37 -2.52 10.63
C ASP A 326 15.83 -1.24 10.00
N GLU A 327 16.50 -0.09 10.14
CA GLU A 327 16.02 1.12 9.47
C GLU A 327 16.07 1.00 7.94
N GLU A 328 16.95 0.18 7.37
CA GLU A 328 17.34 0.11 5.96
C GLU A 328 16.64 -0.98 5.17
N SER A 329 16.18 -2.05 5.79
CA SER A 329 15.66 -3.19 5.05
C SER A 329 14.89 -4.15 5.94
N ALA A 330 14.10 -5.00 5.30
CA ALA A 330 13.61 -6.23 5.88
C ALA A 330 14.38 -7.41 5.28
N SER A 331 14.68 -8.42 6.10
CA SER A 331 15.27 -9.68 5.64
C SER A 331 14.67 -10.85 6.39
N ILE A 332 14.37 -11.94 5.67
CA ILE A 332 13.96 -13.21 6.27
C ILE A 332 15.22 -13.98 6.65
N ILE A 333 15.20 -14.59 7.84
CA ILE A 333 16.34 -15.32 8.43
C ILE A 333 16.01 -16.79 8.67
#